data_AF-A0A0C1FJK8-F1
#
_entry.id   AF-A0A0C1FJK8-F1
#
_cell.length_a   1.000
_cell.length_b   1.000
_cell.length_c   1.000
_cell.angle_alpha   90.00
_cell.angle_beta   90.00
_cell.angle_gamma   90.00
#
_symmetry.space_group_name_H-M   'P 1'
#
loop_
_entity.id
_entity.type
_entity.pdbx_description
1 polymer ?
#
loop_
_entity_poly.entity_id
_entity_poly.type
_entity_poly.pdbx_seq_one_letter_code
_entity_poly.pdbx_strand_id
1 'polypeptide(L)'
;MDLLNNIAWNFNETEYDSKEGFNEAISQYQIKIKKQESSWNPNEIVIENPVVDIVFMAWIEENGLAENETLLEDEDFFDDESNSEFGLFQADIQVRLHAENGKNFSALELMYQLDQQMKPKELGDDLFFEGLGGLESDSRIPKFYLFCGSSDD
;
A
#
# COMPACT_ATOMS: atom_id res chain seq x y z
N MET A 1 0.57 15.08 5.92
CA MET A 1 -0.89 14.87 5.96
C MET A 1 -1.06 13.37 5.93
N ASP A 2 -1.78 12.82 6.91
CA ASP A 2 -1.91 11.38 7.05
C ASP A 2 -3.30 10.97 6.58
N LEU A 3 -3.37 9.91 5.79
CA LEU A 3 -4.62 9.39 5.21
C LEU A 3 -4.90 7.99 5.73
N LEU A 4 -6.18 7.67 5.90
CA LEU A 4 -6.65 6.32 6.21
C LEU A 4 -6.07 5.70 7.51
N ASN A 5 -5.47 6.50 8.40
CA ASN A 5 -4.89 6.02 9.67
C ASN A 5 -5.89 5.33 10.62
N ASN A 6 -7.18 5.51 10.38
CA ASN A 6 -8.25 4.87 11.14
C ASN A 6 -8.87 3.66 10.43
N ILE A 7 -8.21 3.10 9.41
CA ILE A 7 -8.67 1.92 8.70
C ILE A 7 -7.91 0.70 9.20
N ALA A 8 -8.61 -0.30 9.73
CA ALA A 8 -8.03 -1.62 9.97
C ALA A 8 -8.07 -2.47 8.69
N TRP A 9 -6.91 -2.92 8.22
CA TRP A 9 -6.81 -3.92 7.15
C TRP A 9 -5.55 -4.77 7.35
N ASN A 10 -5.61 -6.02 6.89
CA ASN A 10 -4.46 -6.91 6.87
C ASN A 10 -4.28 -7.40 5.44
N PHE A 11 -3.16 -7.05 4.81
CA PHE A 11 -2.83 -7.55 3.49
C PHE A 11 -2.70 -9.07 3.53
N ASN A 12 -3.32 -9.76 2.57
CA ASN A 12 -3.40 -11.20 2.57
C ASN A 12 -3.60 -11.75 1.16
N GLU A 13 -3.44 -13.06 1.01
CA GLU A 13 -3.50 -13.76 -0.27
C GLU A 13 -4.93 -13.93 -0.84
N THR A 14 -5.98 -13.45 -0.16
CA THR A 14 -7.35 -13.61 -0.64
C THR A 14 -7.56 -12.89 -1.97
N GLU A 15 -8.03 -13.62 -2.97
CA GLU A 15 -8.42 -13.05 -4.26
C GLU A 15 -9.79 -12.38 -4.17
N TYR A 16 -9.88 -11.17 -4.71
CA TYR A 16 -11.12 -10.40 -4.78
C TYR A 16 -11.38 -10.09 -6.26
N ASP A 17 -12.41 -10.72 -6.82
CA ASP A 17 -12.77 -10.56 -8.25
C ASP A 17 -13.36 -9.17 -8.57
N SER A 18 -13.67 -8.37 -7.55
CA SER A 18 -14.34 -7.08 -7.69
C SER A 18 -14.10 -6.16 -6.49
N LYS A 19 -14.23 -4.85 -6.72
CA LYS A 19 -14.22 -3.83 -5.67
C LYS A 19 -15.39 -4.02 -4.69
N GLU A 20 -16.53 -4.52 -5.16
CA GLU A 20 -17.67 -4.84 -4.30
C GLU A 20 -17.32 -5.96 -3.31
N GLY A 21 -16.72 -7.05 -3.79
CA GLY A 21 -16.27 -8.16 -2.93
C GLY A 21 -15.20 -7.74 -1.93
N PHE A 22 -14.22 -6.93 -2.37
CA PHE A 22 -13.23 -6.34 -1.47
C PHE A 22 -13.88 -5.40 -0.44
N ASN A 23 -14.83 -4.56 -0.86
CA ASN A 23 -15.53 -3.64 0.03
C ASN A 23 -16.29 -4.39 1.14
N GLU A 24 -16.94 -5.51 0.80
CA GLU A 24 -17.56 -6.37 1.80
C GLU A 24 -16.53 -6.91 2.79
N ALA A 25 -15.39 -7.41 2.32
CA ALA A 25 -14.33 -7.95 3.15
C ALA A 25 -13.74 -6.91 4.11
N ILE A 26 -13.34 -5.73 3.61
CA ILE A 26 -12.82 -4.65 4.45
C ILE A 26 -13.89 -4.16 5.43
N SER A 27 -15.16 -4.03 5.01
CA SER A 27 -16.24 -3.65 5.92
C SER A 27 -16.40 -4.63 7.09
N GLN A 28 -16.37 -5.93 6.81
CA GLN A 28 -16.45 -6.96 7.85
C GLN A 28 -15.22 -6.94 8.76
N TYR A 29 -14.03 -6.75 8.19
CA TYR A 29 -12.78 -6.67 8.95
C TYR A 29 -12.78 -5.47 9.90
N GLN A 30 -13.23 -4.30 9.44
CA GLN A 30 -13.37 -3.10 10.26
C GLN A 30 -14.32 -3.32 11.43
N ILE A 31 -15.48 -3.96 11.20
CA ILE A 31 -16.43 -4.30 12.26
C ILE A 31 -15.81 -5.29 13.25
N LYS A 32 -15.05 -6.27 12.77
CA LYS A 32 -14.38 -7.26 13.61
C LYS A 32 -13.35 -6.62 14.56
N ILE A 33 -12.50 -5.73 14.03
CA ILE A 33 -11.41 -5.11 14.78
C ILE A 33 -11.89 -3.91 15.60
N LYS A 34 -12.58 -2.95 14.96
CA LYS A 34 -12.98 -1.67 15.58
C LYS A 34 -14.38 -1.66 16.18
N LYS A 35 -15.21 -2.66 15.88
CA LYS A 35 -16.59 -2.79 16.42
C LYS A 35 -17.41 -1.53 16.16
N GLN A 36 -17.82 -0.83 17.22
CA GLN A 36 -18.64 0.39 17.14
C GLN A 36 -17.84 1.62 16.71
N GLU A 37 -16.51 1.54 16.69
CA GLU A 37 -15.60 2.62 16.27
C GLU A 37 -15.26 2.56 14.77
N SER A 38 -15.84 1.60 14.03
CA SER A 38 -15.67 1.53 12.57
C SER A 38 -16.20 2.80 11.91
N SER A 39 -15.31 3.49 11.17
CA SER A 39 -15.61 4.70 10.41
C SER A 39 -15.43 4.52 8.90
N TRP A 40 -15.42 3.27 8.42
CA TRP A 40 -15.18 2.97 7.00
C TRP A 40 -16.23 3.65 6.12
N ASN A 41 -15.77 4.56 5.27
CA ASN A 41 -16.58 5.21 4.24
C ASN A 41 -15.95 4.96 2.86
N PRO A 42 -16.42 3.97 2.10
CA PRO A 42 -15.78 3.59 0.83
C PRO A 42 -15.81 4.70 -0.22
N ASN A 43 -16.78 5.63 -0.13
CA ASN A 43 -16.98 6.71 -1.10
C ASN A 43 -16.29 8.02 -0.71
N GLU A 44 -15.60 8.06 0.44
CA GLU A 44 -14.83 9.24 0.83
C GLU A 44 -13.73 9.51 -0.19
N ILE A 45 -13.64 10.75 -0.68
CA ILE A 45 -12.54 11.17 -1.54
C ILE A 45 -11.35 11.48 -0.64
N VAL A 46 -10.30 10.66 -0.75
CA VAL A 46 -9.11 10.75 0.11
C VAL A 46 -7.93 11.43 -0.58
N ILE A 47 -7.91 11.42 -1.91
CA ILE A 47 -6.87 12.09 -2.71
C ILE A 47 -7.54 12.81 -3.88
N GLU A 48 -7.50 14.14 -3.89
CA GLU A 48 -8.00 14.98 -4.98
C GLU A 48 -6.98 15.14 -6.13
N ASN A 49 -6.41 14.02 -6.58
CA ASN A 49 -5.48 13.97 -7.71
C ASN A 49 -5.69 12.68 -8.52
N PRO A 50 -5.58 12.70 -9.86
CA PRO A 50 -5.71 11.50 -10.68
C PRO A 50 -4.54 10.52 -10.57
N VAL A 51 -3.41 10.94 -9.99
CA VAL A 51 -2.20 10.13 -9.86
C VAL A 51 -1.66 10.28 -8.44
N VAL A 52 -1.18 9.19 -7.86
CA VAL A 52 -0.49 9.19 -6.57
C VAL A 52 0.72 8.26 -6.64
N ASP A 53 1.81 8.67 -6.02
CA ASP A 53 2.97 7.82 -5.78
C ASP A 53 2.90 7.27 -4.35
N ILE A 54 2.97 5.95 -4.18
CA ILE A 54 3.01 5.30 -2.87
C ILE A 54 4.37 4.63 -2.71
N VAL A 55 5.04 4.91 -1.59
CA VAL A 55 6.29 4.27 -1.20
C VAL A 55 5.98 3.20 -0.15
N PHE A 56 6.55 2.02 -0.29
CA PHE A 56 6.41 0.94 0.66
C PHE A 56 7.70 0.11 0.70
N MET A 57 7.92 -0.58 1.81
CA MET A 57 9.04 -1.47 1.99
C MET A 57 8.61 -2.89 1.63
N ALA A 58 9.45 -3.59 0.85
CA ALA A 58 9.26 -5.01 0.57
C ALA A 58 10.60 -5.70 0.32
N TRP A 59 10.60 -7.02 0.49
CA TRP A 59 11.68 -7.89 0.09
C TRP A 59 11.53 -8.28 -1.38
N ILE A 60 12.54 -8.00 -2.19
CA ILE A 60 12.53 -8.24 -3.64
C ILE A 60 13.78 -8.93 -4.14
N GLU A 61 13.63 -9.70 -5.21
CA GLU A 61 14.76 -10.08 -6.07
C GLU A 61 15.18 -8.87 -6.94
N GLU A 62 16.42 -8.88 -7.46
CA GLU A 62 16.96 -7.82 -8.35
C GLU A 62 16.02 -7.45 -9.52
N ASN A 63 15.29 -8.43 -10.05
CA ASN A 63 14.35 -8.25 -11.17
C ASN A 63 12.87 -8.40 -10.73
N GLY A 64 12.58 -8.24 -9.43
CA GLY A 64 11.26 -8.48 -8.83
C GLY A 64 10.26 -7.32 -8.90
N LEU A 65 10.60 -6.22 -9.58
CA LEU A 65 9.73 -5.05 -9.70
C LEU A 65 8.64 -5.25 -10.75
N ALA A 66 7.44 -4.77 -10.45
CA ALA A 66 6.34 -4.66 -11.39
C ALA A 66 6.55 -3.47 -12.34
N GLU A 67 5.85 -3.46 -13.48
CA GLU A 67 6.00 -2.41 -14.51
C GLU A 67 5.70 -0.99 -14.01
N ASN A 68 4.84 -0.85 -13.00
CA ASN A 68 4.45 0.43 -12.39
C ASN A 68 5.29 0.81 -11.18
N GLU A 69 6.35 0.06 -10.88
CA GLU A 69 7.22 0.27 -9.73
C GLU A 69 8.57 0.89 -10.12
N THR A 70 9.20 1.54 -9.14
CA THR A 70 10.53 2.13 -9.27
C THR A 70 11.26 1.94 -7.96
N LEU A 71 12.49 1.42 -8.02
CA LEU A 71 13.38 1.31 -6.87
C LEU A 71 13.82 2.70 -6.41
N LEU A 72 13.85 2.94 -5.10
CA LEU A 72 14.35 4.20 -4.53
C LEU A 72 15.77 4.11 -3.97
N GLU A 73 16.39 2.94 -4.07
CA GLU A 73 17.76 2.66 -3.64
C GLU A 73 18.81 3.14 -4.66
N ASP A 74 20.07 3.17 -4.23
CA ASP A 74 21.23 3.53 -5.06
C ASP A 74 21.52 2.47 -6.15
N GLU A 75 22.29 2.86 -7.20
CA GLU A 75 22.55 2.01 -8.37
C GLU A 75 23.30 0.70 -8.05
N ASP A 76 24.07 0.67 -6.96
CA ASP A 76 24.86 -0.49 -6.50
C ASP A 76 24.15 -1.29 -5.38
N PHE A 77 22.87 -1.01 -5.12
CA PHE A 77 22.11 -1.62 -4.03
C PHE A 77 22.13 -3.16 -4.05
N PHE A 78 21.99 -3.76 -5.24
CA PHE A 78 22.01 -5.22 -5.43
C PHE A 78 23.41 -5.83 -5.48
N ASP A 79 24.47 -5.02 -5.62
CA ASP A 79 25.85 -5.50 -5.68
C ASP A 79 26.41 -5.85 -4.29
N ASP A 80 25.83 -5.29 -3.22
CA ASP A 80 26.20 -5.58 -1.85
C ASP A 80 25.37 -6.75 -1.30
N GLU A 81 25.95 -7.96 -1.35
CA GLU A 81 25.33 -9.18 -0.82
C GLU A 81 24.97 -9.09 0.67
N SER A 82 25.59 -8.16 1.44
CA SER A 82 25.22 -7.94 2.84
C SER A 82 23.84 -7.28 3.03
N ASN A 83 23.27 -6.72 1.96
CA ASN A 83 21.90 -6.21 1.92
C ASN A 83 20.86 -7.30 1.63
N SER A 84 21.30 -8.55 1.39
CA SER A 84 20.40 -9.65 1.02
C SER A 84 20.21 -10.68 2.14
N GLU A 85 18.99 -11.18 2.27
CA GLU A 85 18.65 -12.34 3.10
C GLU A 85 17.92 -13.38 2.22
N PHE A 86 18.47 -14.60 2.16
CA PHE A 86 17.98 -15.67 1.27
C PHE A 86 17.82 -15.28 -0.21
N GLY A 87 18.59 -14.30 -0.69
CA GLY A 87 18.53 -13.80 -2.08
C GLY A 87 17.48 -12.71 -2.31
N LEU A 88 16.81 -12.25 -1.26
CA LEU A 88 15.91 -11.10 -1.30
C LEU A 88 16.56 -9.89 -0.64
N PHE A 89 16.27 -8.70 -1.16
CA PHE A 89 16.76 -7.43 -0.67
C PHE A 89 15.59 -6.62 -0.13
N GLN A 90 15.71 -6.10 1.09
CA GLN A 90 14.70 -5.21 1.67
C GLN A 90 14.90 -3.80 1.11
N ALA A 91 13.94 -3.29 0.33
CA ALA A 91 14.08 -2.03 -0.38
C ALA A 91 12.82 -1.15 -0.25
N ASP A 92 13.03 0.16 -0.33
CA ASP A 92 11.95 1.12 -0.55
C ASP A 92 11.58 1.16 -2.04
N ILE A 93 10.31 0.87 -2.31
CA ILE A 93 9.74 0.79 -3.66
C ILE A 93 8.66 1.85 -3.80
N GLN A 94 8.72 2.62 -4.87
CA GLN A 94 7.66 3.54 -5.27
C GLN A 94 6.78 2.90 -6.33
N VAL A 95 5.49 2.80 -6.07
CA VAL A 95 4.47 2.48 -7.08
C VAL A 95 3.71 3.73 -7.51
N ARG A 96 3.45 3.86 -8.82
CA ARG A 96 2.55 4.88 -9.35
C ARG A 96 1.16 4.30 -9.59
N LEU A 97 0.16 4.87 -8.91
CA LEU A 97 -1.24 4.48 -9.04
C LEU A 97 -2.02 5.55 -9.81
N HIS A 98 -3.06 5.09 -10.51
CA HIS A 98 -3.90 5.93 -11.35
C HIS A 98 -5.38 5.78 -10.95
N ALA A 99 -6.05 6.91 -10.76
CA ALA A 99 -7.48 6.92 -10.49
C ALA A 99 -8.24 6.47 -11.74
N GLU A 100 -9.13 5.49 -11.59
CA GLU A 100 -9.97 4.94 -12.65
C GLU A 100 -10.86 6.00 -13.27
N ASN A 101 -11.35 6.95 -12.46
CA ASN A 101 -12.19 8.05 -12.93
C ASN A 101 -11.37 9.20 -13.59
N GLY A 102 -10.04 9.10 -13.57
CA GLY A 102 -9.10 10.09 -14.12
C GLY A 102 -9.10 11.42 -13.38
N LYS A 103 -9.54 11.48 -12.12
CA LYS A 103 -9.68 12.72 -11.34
C LYS A 103 -9.24 12.62 -9.88
N ASN A 104 -9.70 11.60 -9.14
CA ASN A 104 -9.46 11.47 -7.71
C ASN A 104 -9.66 10.02 -7.24
N PHE A 105 -9.10 9.69 -6.08
CA PHE A 105 -9.26 8.39 -5.46
C PHE A 105 -10.32 8.43 -4.36
N SER A 106 -11.25 7.50 -4.42
CA SER A 106 -12.06 7.13 -3.25
C SER A 106 -11.25 6.24 -2.30
N ALA A 107 -11.66 6.20 -1.02
CA ALA A 107 -11.04 5.32 -0.03
C ALA A 107 -11.06 3.84 -0.49
N LEU A 108 -12.19 3.37 -1.05
CA LEU A 108 -12.31 2.00 -1.54
C LEU A 108 -11.37 1.72 -2.71
N GLU A 109 -11.31 2.62 -3.68
CA GLU A 109 -10.44 2.44 -4.85
C GLU A 109 -8.97 2.41 -4.46
N LEU A 110 -8.54 3.34 -3.61
CA LEU A 110 -7.15 3.38 -3.15
C LEU A 110 -6.80 2.10 -2.37
N MET A 111 -7.63 1.70 -1.40
CA MET A 111 -7.38 0.47 -0.64
C MET A 111 -7.39 -0.78 -1.52
N TYR A 112 -8.27 -0.84 -2.52
CA TYR A 112 -8.31 -1.96 -3.45
C TYR A 112 -7.04 -2.03 -4.30
N GLN A 113 -6.58 -0.91 -4.88
CA GLN A 113 -5.34 -0.90 -5.66
C GLN A 113 -4.12 -1.25 -4.79
N LEU A 114 -4.07 -0.74 -3.56
CA LEU A 114 -3.02 -1.12 -2.59
C LEU A 114 -3.04 -2.62 -2.30
N ASP A 115 -4.22 -3.19 -2.02
CA ASP A 115 -4.36 -4.64 -1.76
C ASP A 115 -3.87 -5.49 -2.93
N GLN A 116 -4.22 -5.12 -4.16
CA GLN A 116 -3.73 -5.82 -5.35
C GLN A 116 -2.22 -5.65 -5.56
N GLN A 117 -1.68 -4.46 -5.27
CA GLN A 117 -0.25 -4.18 -5.42
C GLN A 117 0.60 -4.93 -4.39
N MET A 118 0.11 -5.04 -3.15
CA MET A 118 0.84 -5.68 -2.04
C MET A 118 0.76 -7.20 -2.09
N LYS A 119 -0.27 -7.78 -2.70
CA LYS A 119 -0.51 -9.22 -2.73
C LYS A 119 0.66 -10.09 -3.24
N PRO A 120 1.37 -9.75 -4.34
CA PRO A 120 2.51 -10.54 -4.79
C PRO A 120 3.82 -10.21 -4.05
N LYS A 121 3.81 -9.35 -3.03
CA LYS A 121 5.01 -8.83 -2.37
C LYS A 121 5.29 -9.55 -1.06
N GLU A 122 6.57 -9.75 -0.77
CA GLU A 122 7.04 -10.19 0.53
C GLU A 122 7.21 -8.96 1.42
N LEU A 123 6.23 -8.70 2.27
CA LEU A 123 6.23 -7.56 3.19
C LEU A 123 6.86 -7.90 4.54
N GLY A 124 7.31 -9.14 4.75
CA GLY A 124 7.76 -9.63 6.05
C GLY A 124 6.60 -9.78 7.03
N ASP A 125 6.87 -9.56 8.32
CA ASP A 125 5.88 -9.70 9.39
C ASP A 125 4.90 -8.50 9.48
N ASP A 126 5.17 -7.42 8.75
CA ASP A 126 4.41 -6.16 8.77
C ASP A 126 3.29 -6.17 7.71
N LEU A 127 2.22 -6.91 7.98
CA LEU A 127 1.08 -7.05 7.05
C LEU A 127 -0.13 -6.17 7.40
N PHE A 128 -0.14 -5.53 8.58
CA PHE A 128 -1.27 -4.74 9.04
C PHE A 128 -1.16 -3.30 8.55
N PHE A 129 -2.13 -2.87 7.75
CA PHE A 129 -2.22 -1.50 7.27
C PHE A 129 -2.47 -0.53 8.44
N GLU A 130 -1.59 0.47 8.59
CA GLU A 130 -1.69 1.51 9.63
C GLU A 130 -1.99 2.91 9.08
N GLY A 131 -1.98 3.05 7.75
CA GLY A 131 -2.28 4.32 7.08
C GLY A 131 -1.21 4.76 6.10
N LEU A 132 -1.39 5.96 5.57
CA LEU A 132 -0.48 6.60 4.62
C LEU A 132 0.06 7.90 5.21
N GLY A 133 1.38 7.99 5.37
CA GLY A 133 2.07 9.21 5.79
C GLY A 133 2.46 10.08 4.61
N GLY A 134 2.08 11.35 4.63
CA GLY A 134 2.45 12.27 3.55
C GLY A 134 3.96 12.51 3.50
N LEU A 135 4.55 12.35 2.31
CA LEU A 135 5.95 12.67 2.04
C LEU A 135 6.06 14.02 1.32
N GLU A 136 7.08 14.80 1.67
CA GLU A 136 7.40 16.00 0.89
C GLU A 136 7.85 15.60 -0.52
N SER A 137 7.35 16.32 -1.52
CA SER A 137 7.62 16.05 -2.92
C SER A 137 7.61 17.37 -3.68
N ASP A 138 8.65 17.62 -4.47
CA ASP A 138 8.72 18.76 -5.40
C ASP A 138 7.82 18.55 -6.63
N SER A 139 7.20 17.37 -6.75
CA SER A 139 6.25 17.04 -7.80
C SER A 139 4.85 17.59 -7.50
N ARG A 140 4.07 17.79 -8.56
CA ARG A 140 2.61 18.03 -8.45
C ARG A 140 1.82 16.75 -8.11
N ILE A 141 2.50 15.60 -8.06
CA ILE A 141 1.93 14.31 -7.71
C ILE A 141 2.07 14.12 -6.19
N PRO A 142 0.96 13.92 -5.46
CA PRO A 142 0.99 13.55 -4.05
C PRO A 142 1.79 12.27 -3.86
N LYS A 143 2.63 12.27 -2.82
CA LYS A 143 3.45 11.11 -2.47
C LYS A 143 3.19 10.73 -1.01
N PHE A 144 3.02 9.43 -0.75
CA PHE A 144 2.81 8.91 0.59
C PHE A 144 3.68 7.70 0.85
N TYR A 145 4.04 7.49 2.12
CA TYR A 145 4.62 6.24 2.61
C TYR A 145 3.50 5.36 3.20
N LEU A 146 3.49 4.08 2.84
CA LEU A 146 2.59 3.06 3.37
C LEU A 146 3.15 2.52 4.69
N PHE A 147 2.46 2.79 5.79
CA PHE A 147 2.83 2.19 7.07
C PHE A 147 2.13 0.85 7.24
N CYS A 148 2.94 -0.16 7.49
CA CYS A 148 2.47 -1.45 7.95
C CYS A 148 3.08 -1.75 9.34
N GLY A 149 2.31 -2.41 10.19
CA GLY A 149 2.76 -2.91 11.49
C GLY A 149 2.64 -4.41 11.59
N SER A 150 3.28 -4.98 12.62
CA SER A 150 3.25 -6.40 12.93
C SER A 150 2.04 -6.77 13.80
N SER A 151 1.64 -8.04 13.77
CA SER A 151 0.50 -8.58 14.56
C SER A 151 0.70 -8.61 16.09
N ASP A 152 1.80 -8.11 16.64
CA ASP A 152 2.20 -8.40 18.03
C ASP A 152 1.45 -7.61 19.14
N ASP A 153 0.31 -6.96 18.83
CA ASP A 153 -0.57 -6.29 19.81
C ASP A 153 -1.90 -7.01 20.10
#